data_AF-A0A7C3YK10-F1
#
_entry.id   AF-A0A7C3YK10-F1
#
_cell.length_a   1.000
_cell.length_b   1.000
_cell.length_c   1.000
_cell.angle_alpha   90.00
_cell.angle_beta   90.00
_cell.angle_gamma   90.00
#
_symmetry.space_group_name_H-M   'P 1'
#
loop_
_entity.id
_entity.type
_entity.pdbx_description
1 polymer ?
#
loop_
_entity_poly.entity_id
_entity_poly.type
_entity_poly.pdbx_seq_one_letter_code
_entity_poly.pdbx_strand_id
1 'polypeptide(L)'
;MQIKTIFEDYHKQGHWLPLRIEIDSNGESFIGNISVTVYDGSNEQTYITPISTIGNSKWEKYLYIRPDEVGKIAKVKLTDNNNKLILEKEIRFNIISEDSKLIVVVDQDGKTLNIDQSQKIYVANVEVEELPNKWIGYDIVDAVVLGNFSSDSISENQRRALTDWLYSGGTLIVSGGSDSQNLIGSFIEPFLPVKIKGVKVIQSIPSMSNYFGYELPNTPTVVALSELDMDSRVIIAEEDGLPIISEKHIGIGEIVFLGYNFSDPIFNSWKGNNELWSLILNLKDKLKEPNYENISRFISENSRVIYPSYKIIGIFLFSYLLCISLIGYTFLRRNSSKILPIISLIVIIFAIFAFGFNYITGEKSSTIADY
;
A
#
# COMPACT_ATOMS: atom_id res chain seq x y z
N MET A 1 -15.16 14.85 -20.73
CA MET A 1 -13.96 14.27 -20.10
C MET A 1 -13.42 15.21 -19.03
N GLN A 2 -13.43 14.80 -17.77
CA GLN A 2 -12.74 15.43 -16.65
C GLN A 2 -11.61 14.50 -16.20
N ILE A 3 -10.48 15.08 -15.76
CA ILE A 3 -9.31 14.33 -15.32
C ILE A 3 -8.82 15.04 -14.07
N LYS A 4 -8.65 14.31 -12.99
CA LYS A 4 -8.19 14.84 -11.72
C LYS A 4 -7.07 13.97 -11.15
N THR A 5 -6.11 14.60 -10.48
CA THR A 5 -5.24 13.92 -9.54
C THR A 5 -6.03 13.66 -8.25
N ILE A 6 -5.66 12.63 -7.51
CA ILE A 6 -6.40 12.28 -6.28
C ILE A 6 -5.90 13.08 -5.08
N PHE A 7 -4.60 13.36 -5.00
CA PHE A 7 -3.97 13.95 -3.81
C PHE A 7 -3.61 15.43 -3.99
N GLU A 8 -4.60 16.27 -4.33
CA GLU A 8 -4.42 17.74 -4.48
C GLU A 8 -3.19 18.14 -5.33
N ASP A 9 -2.99 17.45 -6.45
CA ASP A 9 -1.85 17.59 -7.38
C ASP A 9 -0.45 17.22 -6.84
N TYR A 10 -0.31 16.76 -5.59
CA TYR A 10 0.98 16.34 -5.06
C TYR A 10 1.50 15.05 -5.71
N HIS A 11 2.81 15.04 -5.99
CA HIS A 11 3.50 13.91 -6.59
C HIS A 11 4.96 13.83 -6.14
N LYS A 12 5.50 12.62 -5.92
CA LYS A 12 6.92 12.37 -5.70
C LYS A 12 7.53 11.74 -6.96
N GLN A 13 8.74 12.14 -7.30
CA GLN A 13 9.39 11.70 -8.53
C GLN A 13 9.57 10.18 -8.57
N GLY A 14 9.28 9.56 -9.72
CA GLY A 14 9.52 8.13 -9.90
C GLY A 14 8.58 7.25 -9.09
N HIS A 15 7.49 7.81 -8.54
CA HIS A 15 6.41 7.08 -7.90
C HIS A 15 5.17 6.99 -8.78
N TRP A 16 4.23 6.16 -8.37
CA TRP A 16 2.94 6.05 -9.05
C TRP A 16 2.01 7.22 -8.70
N LEU A 17 1.49 7.87 -9.74
CA LEU A 17 0.48 8.91 -9.66
C LEU A 17 -0.87 8.34 -10.13
N PRO A 18 -1.87 8.25 -9.25
CA PRO A 18 -3.20 7.84 -9.64
C PRO A 18 -4.00 9.02 -10.24
N LEU A 19 -4.62 8.77 -11.39
CA LEU A 19 -5.49 9.69 -12.09
C LEU A 19 -6.91 9.15 -12.13
N ARG A 20 -7.87 9.97 -11.76
CA ARG A 20 -9.30 9.70 -11.93
C ARG A 20 -9.78 10.32 -13.23
N ILE A 21 -10.26 9.49 -14.15
CA ILE A 21 -10.73 9.93 -15.47
C ILE A 21 -12.23 9.67 -15.58
N GLU A 22 -12.98 10.75 -15.79
CA GLU A 22 -14.43 10.72 -15.95
C GLU A 22 -14.81 11.16 -17.35
N ILE A 23 -15.64 10.38 -18.03
CA ILE A 23 -16.12 10.68 -19.37
C ILE A 23 -17.64 10.56 -19.36
N ASP A 24 -18.31 11.65 -19.72
CA ASP A 24 -19.73 11.66 -20.04
C ASP A 24 -19.85 11.64 -21.57
N SER A 25 -20.49 10.60 -22.10
CA SER A 25 -20.76 10.42 -23.51
C SER A 25 -22.12 11.00 -23.92
N ASN A 26 -22.85 11.65 -23.01
CA ASN A 26 -24.18 12.22 -23.25
C ASN A 26 -25.17 11.24 -23.91
N GLY A 27 -25.00 9.93 -23.67
CA GLY A 27 -25.83 8.86 -24.24
C GLY A 27 -25.34 8.30 -25.58
N GLU A 28 -24.26 8.83 -26.16
CA GLU A 28 -23.64 8.24 -27.33
C GLU A 28 -22.76 7.04 -26.95
N SER A 29 -22.82 5.98 -27.75
CA SER A 29 -21.93 4.82 -27.58
C SER A 29 -20.56 5.13 -28.18
N PHE A 30 -19.53 5.07 -27.35
CA PHE A 30 -18.14 5.30 -27.74
C PHE A 30 -17.31 4.06 -27.43
N ILE A 31 -16.42 3.69 -28.36
CA ILE A 31 -15.41 2.65 -28.17
C ILE A 31 -14.08 3.21 -28.66
N GLY A 32 -13.05 3.08 -27.83
CA GLY A 32 -11.74 3.61 -28.14
C GLY A 32 -10.73 3.36 -27.03
N ASN A 33 -9.70 4.18 -26.99
CA ASN A 33 -8.62 4.10 -26.02
C ASN A 33 -8.37 5.46 -25.38
N ILE A 34 -8.05 5.43 -24.09
CA ILE A 34 -7.45 6.55 -23.38
C ILE A 34 -5.96 6.25 -23.29
N SER A 35 -5.15 7.19 -23.76
CA SER A 35 -3.70 7.13 -23.66
C SER A 35 -3.20 8.31 -22.84
N VAL A 36 -2.34 8.05 -21.87
CA VAL A 36 -1.68 9.09 -21.08
C VAL A 36 -0.19 8.99 -21.33
N THR A 37 0.37 10.05 -21.90
CA THR A 37 1.78 10.16 -22.21
C THR A 37 2.45 11.06 -21.19
N VAL A 38 3.48 10.53 -20.55
CA VAL A 38 4.37 11.24 -19.63
C VAL A 38 5.78 11.26 -20.20
N TYR A 39 6.51 12.32 -19.88
CA TYR A 39 7.93 12.42 -20.19
C TYR A 39 8.74 11.77 -19.06
N ASP A 40 9.61 10.85 -19.45
CA ASP A 40 10.55 10.12 -18.61
C ASP A 40 11.98 10.48 -19.06
N GLY A 41 12.51 11.60 -18.54
CA GLY A 41 13.74 12.21 -19.04
C GLY A 41 13.65 12.60 -20.53
N SER A 42 14.30 11.83 -21.40
CA SER A 42 14.26 11.99 -22.86
C SER A 42 13.26 11.07 -23.57
N ASN A 43 12.66 10.11 -22.87
CA ASN A 43 11.77 9.11 -23.44
C ASN A 43 10.30 9.45 -23.14
N GLU A 44 9.40 9.13 -24.05
CA GLU A 44 7.95 9.20 -23.80
C GLU A 44 7.44 7.83 -23.33
N GLN A 45 6.75 7.78 -22.20
CA GLN A 45 6.03 6.60 -21.76
C GLN A 45 4.53 6.82 -21.95
N THR A 46 3.87 5.93 -22.68
CA THR A 46 2.42 6.00 -22.93
C THR A 46 1.69 4.84 -22.26
N TYR A 47 0.77 5.19 -21.37
CA TYR A 47 -0.11 4.26 -20.68
C TYR A 47 -1.46 4.21 -21.40
N ILE A 48 -1.89 3.03 -21.85
CA ILE A 48 -3.11 2.88 -22.64
C ILE A 48 -4.14 2.05 -21.86
N THR A 49 -5.38 2.53 -21.83
CA THR A 49 -6.53 1.80 -21.28
C THR A 49 -7.71 1.87 -22.24
N PRO A 50 -8.31 0.72 -22.62
CA PRO A 50 -9.49 0.71 -23.47
C PRO A 50 -10.71 1.26 -22.72
N ILE A 51 -11.56 1.98 -23.44
CA ILE A 51 -12.83 2.52 -22.98
C ILE A 51 -13.97 2.04 -23.87
N SER A 52 -15.09 1.68 -23.24
CA SER A 52 -16.36 1.42 -23.90
C SER A 52 -17.48 2.02 -23.06
N THR A 53 -18.25 2.93 -23.65
CA THR A 53 -19.43 3.57 -23.02
C THR A 53 -20.74 2.98 -23.54
N ILE A 54 -20.71 1.79 -24.15
CA ILE A 54 -21.92 1.13 -24.66
C ILE A 54 -22.86 0.85 -23.47
N GLY A 55 -24.05 1.44 -23.51
CA GLY A 55 -25.08 1.24 -22.47
C GLY A 55 -24.91 2.08 -21.19
N ASN A 56 -23.81 2.84 -21.05
CA ASN A 56 -23.58 3.74 -19.91
C ASN A 56 -23.12 5.10 -20.41
N SER A 57 -23.93 6.14 -20.15
CA SER A 57 -23.58 7.52 -20.52
C SER A 57 -22.40 8.07 -19.72
N LYS A 58 -22.16 7.55 -18.52
CA LYS A 58 -21.03 7.94 -17.67
C LYS A 58 -20.05 6.78 -17.52
N TRP A 59 -18.78 7.09 -17.70
CA TRP A 59 -17.67 6.18 -17.53
C TRP A 59 -16.64 6.79 -16.60
N GLU A 60 -16.16 6.00 -15.65
CA GLU A 60 -15.16 6.41 -14.67
C GLU A 60 -14.12 5.30 -14.51
N LYS A 61 -12.83 5.66 -14.50
CA LYS A 61 -11.77 4.71 -14.20
C LYS A 61 -10.52 5.39 -13.64
N TYR A 62 -9.81 4.61 -12.84
CA TYR A 62 -8.46 4.93 -12.37
C TYR A 62 -7.41 4.51 -13.40
N LEU A 63 -6.50 5.42 -13.70
CA LEU A 63 -5.27 5.13 -14.43
C LEU A 63 -4.07 5.45 -13.53
N TYR A 64 -3.09 4.57 -13.51
CA TYR A 64 -1.87 4.73 -12.72
C TYR A 64 -0.72 4.96 -13.66
N ILE A 65 -0.10 6.13 -13.56
CA ILE A 65 1.04 6.55 -14.38
C ILE A 65 2.25 6.78 -13.49
N ARG A 66 3.45 6.71 -14.07
CA ARG A 66 4.70 6.98 -13.35
C ARG A 66 5.50 8.04 -14.11
N PRO A 67 5.28 9.33 -13.81
CA PRO A 67 6.06 10.42 -14.40
C PRO A 67 7.50 10.47 -13.85
N ASP A 68 8.45 10.98 -14.65
CA ASP A 68 9.82 11.26 -14.19
C ASP A 68 10.17 12.77 -14.28
N GLU A 69 11.29 13.10 -13.62
CA GLU A 69 12.01 14.35 -13.34
C GLU A 69 11.66 15.62 -14.15
N VAL A 70 11.42 15.52 -15.46
CA VAL A 70 11.30 16.68 -16.35
C VAL A 70 9.85 17.08 -16.63
N GLY A 71 8.90 16.14 -16.54
CA GLY A 71 7.52 16.36 -16.94
C GLY A 71 6.61 16.68 -15.77
N LYS A 72 6.28 17.96 -15.52
CA LYS A 72 5.14 18.36 -14.66
C LYS A 72 3.78 18.28 -15.38
N ILE A 73 3.77 17.68 -16.57
CA ILE A 73 2.62 17.62 -17.46
C ILE A 73 2.45 16.19 -17.95
N ALA A 74 1.23 15.67 -17.86
CA ALA A 74 0.84 14.46 -18.57
C ALA A 74 -0.19 14.82 -19.66
N LYS A 75 0.04 14.31 -20.86
CA LYS A 75 -0.85 14.51 -22.02
C LYS A 75 -1.81 13.34 -22.13
N VAL A 76 -3.09 13.61 -21.99
CA VAL A 76 -4.17 12.62 -22.05
C VAL A 76 -4.91 12.75 -23.36
N LYS A 77 -4.91 11.68 -24.15
CA LYS A 77 -5.57 11.60 -25.46
C LYS A 77 -6.65 10.53 -25.44
N LEU A 78 -7.83 10.89 -25.92
CA LEU A 78 -8.93 9.98 -26.22
C LEU A 78 -8.95 9.72 -27.73
N THR A 79 -8.80 8.46 -28.12
CA THR A 79 -8.83 8.04 -29.52
C THR A 79 -9.95 7.04 -29.77
N ASP A 80 -10.55 7.04 -30.95
CA ASP A 80 -11.50 5.99 -31.35
C ASP A 80 -10.80 4.66 -31.72
N ASN A 81 -11.57 3.65 -32.11
CA ASN A 81 -11.06 2.35 -32.58
C ASN A 81 -10.16 2.43 -33.83
N ASN A 82 -10.22 3.53 -34.59
CA ASN A 82 -9.37 3.78 -35.77
C ASN A 82 -8.15 4.64 -35.41
N ASN A 83 -7.85 4.84 -34.12
CA ASN A 83 -6.82 5.73 -33.59
C ASN A 83 -6.98 7.21 -34.00
N LYS A 84 -8.19 7.63 -34.38
CA LYS A 84 -8.48 9.04 -34.64
C LYS A 84 -8.59 9.76 -33.31
N LEU A 85 -7.85 10.87 -33.17
CA LEU A 85 -7.91 11.73 -32.00
C LEU A 85 -9.29 12.38 -31.89
N ILE A 86 -9.95 12.19 -30.74
CA ILE A 86 -11.24 12.78 -30.40
C ILE A 86 -11.03 13.98 -29.48
N LEU A 87 -10.22 13.82 -28.43
CA LEU A 87 -9.92 14.85 -27.44
C LEU A 87 -8.48 14.71 -26.95
N GLU A 88 -7.86 15.85 -26.65
CA GLU A 88 -6.56 15.94 -25.98
C GLU A 88 -6.65 16.94 -24.82
N LYS A 89 -6.08 16.57 -23.67
CA LYS A 89 -5.98 17.42 -22.49
C LYS A 89 -4.60 17.29 -21.86
N GLU A 90 -4.13 18.36 -21.25
CA GLU A 90 -2.93 18.35 -20.43
C GLU A 90 -3.31 18.50 -18.97
N ILE A 91 -2.76 17.65 -18.12
CA ILE A 91 -2.86 17.75 -16.67
C ILE A 91 -1.51 18.13 -16.10
N ARG A 92 -1.52 19.03 -15.12
CA ARG A 92 -0.32 19.45 -14.40
C ARG A 92 -0.36 18.86 -13.00
N PHE A 93 0.81 18.55 -12.46
CA PHE A 93 0.97 18.10 -11.09
C PHE A 93 2.19 18.78 -10.46
N ASN A 94 2.17 18.88 -9.14
CA ASN A 94 3.20 19.49 -8.33
C ASN A 94 4.14 18.43 -7.74
N ILE A 95 5.43 18.56 -8.05
CA ILE A 95 6.45 17.64 -7.56
C ILE A 95 6.92 18.14 -6.19
N ILE A 96 6.69 17.33 -5.16
CA ILE A 96 7.24 17.50 -3.81
C ILE A 96 8.53 16.68 -3.66
N SER A 97 9.38 17.03 -2.69
CA SER A 97 10.66 16.36 -2.50
C SER A 97 10.48 14.94 -1.96
N GLU A 98 11.42 14.06 -2.28
CA GLU A 98 11.38 12.65 -1.83
C GLU A 98 11.39 12.50 -0.30
N ASP A 99 12.08 13.41 0.38
CA ASP A 99 12.16 13.44 1.85
C ASP A 99 10.94 14.11 2.52
N SER A 100 9.98 14.58 1.73
CA SER A 100 8.71 15.11 2.25
C SER A 100 7.76 14.01 2.68
N LYS A 101 6.84 14.34 3.58
CA LYS A 101 5.78 13.44 4.06
C LYS A 101 4.45 13.88 3.49
N LEU A 102 3.70 12.98 2.86
CA LEU A 102 2.33 13.24 2.41
C LEU A 102 1.33 12.52 3.30
N ILE A 103 0.45 13.30 3.94
CA ILE A 103 -0.68 12.81 4.71
C ILE A 103 -1.95 12.98 3.87
N VAL A 104 -2.68 11.90 3.67
CA VAL A 104 -3.99 11.92 3.03
C VAL A 104 -5.07 11.89 4.11
N VAL A 105 -5.94 12.89 4.16
CA VAL A 105 -7.05 12.95 5.11
C VAL A 105 -8.33 12.55 4.39
N VAL A 106 -9.04 11.59 4.95
CA VAL A 106 -10.32 11.09 4.45
C VAL A 106 -11.35 11.31 5.54
N ASP A 107 -12.23 12.29 5.33
CA ASP A 107 -13.27 12.66 6.27
C ASP A 107 -14.51 13.13 5.51
N GLN A 108 -15.67 12.54 5.81
CA GLN A 108 -16.92 12.84 5.10
C GLN A 108 -17.45 14.25 5.38
N ASP A 109 -17.08 14.86 6.50
CA ASP A 109 -17.46 16.23 6.84
C ASP A 109 -16.49 17.27 6.25
N GLY A 110 -15.50 16.83 5.46
CA GLY A 110 -14.49 17.69 4.84
C GLY A 110 -13.51 18.30 5.83
N LYS A 111 -13.33 17.67 7.01
CA LYS A 111 -12.39 18.16 8.01
C LYS A 111 -10.95 17.86 7.60
N THR A 112 -10.04 18.76 7.97
CA THR A 112 -8.63 18.68 7.60
C THR A 112 -7.71 18.78 8.81
N LEU A 113 -6.45 18.44 8.60
CA LEU A 113 -5.38 18.59 9.57
C LEU A 113 -4.75 19.98 9.50
N ASN A 114 -4.57 20.60 10.66
CA ASN A 114 -3.86 21.86 10.76
C ASN A 114 -2.42 21.64 11.24
N ILE A 115 -1.52 21.33 10.30
CA ILE A 115 -0.10 21.07 10.56
C ILE A 115 0.75 22.13 9.86
N ASP A 116 1.84 22.53 10.49
CA ASP A 116 2.82 23.43 9.86
C ASP A 116 3.54 22.72 8.69
N GLN A 117 3.16 23.09 7.47
CA GLN A 117 3.71 22.51 6.24
C GLN A 117 5.18 22.91 5.99
N SER A 118 5.75 23.86 6.74
CA SER A 118 7.17 24.24 6.62
C SER A 118 8.14 23.09 6.93
N GLN A 119 7.67 22.03 7.60
CA GLN A 119 8.44 20.83 7.91
C GLN A 119 8.47 19.78 6.77
N LYS A 120 8.18 20.19 5.52
CA LYS A 120 8.02 19.26 4.37
C LYS A 120 6.92 18.22 4.61
N ILE A 121 5.91 18.58 5.39
CA ILE A 121 4.71 17.77 5.59
C ILE A 121 3.60 18.40 4.75
N TYR A 122 3.04 17.61 3.83
CA TYR A 122 1.95 18.01 2.97
C TYR A 122 0.68 17.26 3.38
N VAL A 123 -0.46 17.94 3.27
CA VAL A 123 -1.78 17.38 3.58
C VAL A 123 -2.62 17.47 2.33
N ALA A 124 -3.24 16.36 1.93
CA ALA A 124 -4.22 16.32 0.85
C ALA A 124 -5.55 15.77 1.40
N ASN A 125 -6.64 16.48 1.15
CA ASN A 125 -7.98 16.03 1.53
C ASN A 125 -8.59 15.28 0.35
N VAL A 126 -9.13 14.10 0.63
CA VAL A 126 -9.65 13.20 -0.41
C VAL A 126 -11.03 12.73 0.00
N GLU A 127 -11.99 12.88 -0.90
CA GLU A 127 -13.31 12.28 -0.74
C GLU A 127 -13.21 10.76 -0.77
N VAL A 128 -14.06 10.07 -0.03
CA VAL A 128 -14.01 8.61 0.07
C VAL A 128 -14.10 7.94 -1.31
N GLU A 129 -14.93 8.48 -2.18
CA GLU A 129 -15.19 7.99 -3.54
C GLU A 129 -13.95 8.14 -4.44
N GLU A 130 -13.05 9.07 -4.12
CA GLU A 130 -11.83 9.36 -4.88
C GLU A 130 -10.64 8.48 -4.47
N LEU A 131 -10.77 7.68 -3.41
CA LEU A 131 -9.68 6.83 -2.95
C LEU A 131 -9.23 5.85 -4.05
N PRO A 132 -7.91 5.63 -4.23
CA PRO A 132 -7.41 4.68 -5.21
C PRO A 132 -7.94 3.27 -4.97
N ASN A 133 -8.31 2.59 -6.06
CA ASN A 133 -8.80 1.22 -6.03
C ASN A 133 -7.70 0.14 -6.17
N LYS A 134 -6.44 0.53 -6.11
CA LYS A 134 -5.25 -0.33 -6.07
C LYS A 134 -4.24 0.25 -5.09
N TRP A 135 -3.55 -0.62 -4.35
CA TRP A 135 -2.55 -0.24 -3.36
C TRP A 135 -1.44 0.64 -3.94
N ILE A 136 -1.06 0.40 -5.19
CA ILE A 136 -0.02 1.16 -5.91
C ILE A 136 -0.40 2.63 -6.10
N GLY A 137 -1.68 2.99 -5.97
CA GLY A 137 -2.11 4.38 -5.98
C GLY A 137 -1.65 5.18 -4.78
N TYR A 138 -1.33 4.52 -3.67
CA TYR A 138 -0.90 5.16 -2.42
C TYR A 138 0.63 5.23 -2.31
N ASP A 139 1.37 4.99 -3.40
CA ASP A 139 2.83 4.89 -3.41
C ASP A 139 3.55 6.15 -2.88
N ILE A 140 2.98 7.33 -3.12
CA ILE A 140 3.51 8.61 -2.60
C ILE A 140 3.04 8.96 -1.19
N VAL A 141 2.09 8.20 -0.64
CA VAL A 141 1.39 8.51 0.61
C VAL A 141 2.15 7.90 1.78
N ASP A 142 2.57 8.74 2.72
CA ASP A 142 3.24 8.29 3.94
C ASP A 142 2.24 7.86 5.01
N ALA A 143 1.12 8.59 5.12
CA ALA A 143 0.05 8.26 6.06
C ALA A 143 -1.33 8.57 5.50
N VAL A 144 -2.32 7.75 5.87
CA VAL A 144 -3.75 8.01 5.62
C VAL A 144 -4.42 8.22 6.97
N VAL A 145 -5.12 9.34 7.13
CA VAL A 145 -5.92 9.66 8.32
C VAL A 145 -7.38 9.42 7.97
N LEU A 146 -7.99 8.44 8.64
CA LEU A 146 -9.41 8.16 8.56
C LEU A 146 -10.13 8.90 9.68
N GLY A 147 -10.89 9.91 9.28
CA GLY A 147 -11.79 10.68 10.13
C GLY A 147 -13.15 10.01 10.30
N ASN A 148 -14.19 10.83 10.27
CA ASN A 148 -15.55 10.33 10.21
C ASN A 148 -15.81 9.72 8.82
N PHE A 149 -16.14 8.43 8.78
CA PHE A 149 -16.60 7.77 7.57
C PHE A 149 -17.67 6.72 7.87
N SER A 150 -18.58 6.55 6.91
CA SER A 150 -19.50 5.43 6.86
C SER A 150 -18.81 4.24 6.21
N SER A 151 -18.88 3.07 6.85
CA SER A 151 -18.29 1.85 6.28
C SER A 151 -18.83 1.57 4.88
N ASP A 152 -20.09 1.89 4.59
CA ASP A 152 -20.76 1.67 3.31
C ASP A 152 -20.28 2.59 2.17
N SER A 153 -19.57 3.69 2.47
CA SER A 153 -19.12 4.62 1.41
C SER A 153 -17.85 4.15 0.71
N ILE A 154 -17.03 3.30 1.34
CA ILE A 154 -15.79 2.78 0.75
C ILE A 154 -16.10 1.48 0.00
N SER A 155 -15.83 1.45 -1.31
CA SER A 155 -16.02 0.24 -2.13
C SER A 155 -15.07 -0.90 -1.73
N GLU A 156 -15.46 -2.14 -2.00
CA GLU A 156 -14.64 -3.33 -1.69
C GLU A 156 -13.23 -3.26 -2.28
N ASN A 157 -13.07 -2.72 -3.50
CA ASN A 157 -11.76 -2.57 -4.13
C ASN A 157 -10.90 -1.51 -3.42
N GLN A 158 -11.50 -0.42 -2.93
CA GLN A 158 -10.80 0.60 -2.15
C GLN A 158 -10.40 0.07 -0.77
N ARG A 159 -11.29 -0.67 -0.10
CA ARG A 159 -10.98 -1.33 1.18
C ARG A 159 -9.78 -2.27 1.03
N ARG A 160 -9.79 -3.11 -0.01
CA ARG A 160 -8.66 -4.00 -0.31
C ARG A 160 -7.39 -3.22 -0.63
N ALA A 161 -7.47 -2.19 -1.46
CA ALA A 161 -6.31 -1.37 -1.82
C ALA A 161 -5.66 -0.70 -0.59
N LEU A 162 -6.47 -0.15 0.31
CA LEU A 162 -5.99 0.47 1.55
C LEU A 162 -5.40 -0.58 2.50
N THR A 163 -6.03 -1.76 2.60
CA THR A 163 -5.55 -2.87 3.42
C THR A 163 -4.21 -3.42 2.89
N ASP A 164 -4.10 -3.65 1.58
CA ASP A 164 -2.88 -4.10 0.92
C ASP A 164 -1.75 -3.08 1.09
N TRP A 165 -2.05 -1.77 0.97
CA TRP A 165 -1.10 -0.70 1.24
C TRP A 165 -0.65 -0.68 2.70
N LEU A 166 -1.56 -0.85 3.65
CA LEU A 166 -1.25 -1.00 5.06
C LEU A 166 -0.29 -2.18 5.29
N TYR A 167 -0.61 -3.38 4.80
CA TYR A 167 0.30 -4.54 4.91
C TYR A 167 1.67 -4.30 4.27
N SER A 168 1.74 -3.49 3.22
CA SER A 168 2.96 -3.19 2.45
C SER A 168 3.84 -2.09 3.07
N GLY A 169 3.47 -1.55 4.23
CA GLY A 169 4.25 -0.51 4.90
C GLY A 169 3.59 0.86 4.95
N GLY A 170 2.29 0.97 4.67
CA GLY A 170 1.50 2.19 4.90
C GLY A 170 1.27 2.48 6.39
N THR A 171 1.10 3.75 6.77
CA THR A 171 0.69 4.16 8.12
C THR A 171 -0.77 4.61 8.09
N LEU A 172 -1.66 3.85 8.73
CA LEU A 172 -3.06 4.22 8.81
C LEU A 172 -3.37 4.83 10.18
N ILE A 173 -3.95 6.01 10.21
CA ILE A 173 -4.27 6.73 11.44
C ILE A 173 -5.78 6.81 11.53
N VAL A 174 -6.36 6.16 12.53
CA VAL A 174 -7.82 6.13 12.71
C VAL A 174 -8.21 7.05 13.85
N SER A 175 -9.08 8.00 13.54
CA SER A 175 -9.60 8.94 14.50
C SER A 175 -10.78 8.36 15.28
N GLY A 176 -10.72 8.48 16.59
CA GLY A 176 -11.80 8.16 17.51
C GLY A 176 -12.62 9.39 17.87
N GLY A 177 -12.96 9.52 19.15
CA GLY A 177 -13.85 10.57 19.65
C GLY A 177 -15.33 10.25 19.40
N SER A 178 -16.12 11.26 19.04
CA SER A 178 -17.57 11.15 18.82
C SER A 178 -17.95 10.09 17.79
N ASP A 179 -17.11 9.92 16.77
CA ASP A 179 -17.42 9.11 15.59
C ASP A 179 -16.87 7.67 15.71
N SER A 180 -16.23 7.35 16.84
CA SER A 180 -15.63 6.03 17.11
C SER A 180 -16.64 4.87 17.05
N GLN A 181 -17.93 5.14 17.27
CA GLN A 181 -18.98 4.11 17.13
C GLN A 181 -19.15 3.63 15.69
N ASN A 182 -18.88 4.48 14.69
CA ASN A 182 -18.96 4.11 13.26
C ASN A 182 -17.89 3.10 12.85
N LEU A 183 -16.83 2.96 13.67
CA LEU A 183 -15.76 2.00 13.45
C LEU A 183 -16.19 0.57 13.83
N ILE A 184 -17.15 0.41 14.74
CA ILE A 184 -17.64 -0.90 15.17
C ILE A 184 -18.41 -1.57 14.02
N GLY A 185 -18.04 -2.79 13.65
CA GLY A 185 -18.57 -3.53 12.50
C GLY A 185 -18.04 -3.07 11.14
N SER A 186 -17.14 -2.08 11.10
CA SER A 186 -16.53 -1.61 9.87
C SER A 186 -15.39 -2.53 9.42
N PHE A 187 -14.93 -2.37 8.17
CA PHE A 187 -13.77 -3.12 7.67
C PHE A 187 -12.47 -2.82 8.44
N ILE A 188 -12.40 -1.69 9.15
CA ILE A 188 -11.19 -1.31 9.88
C ILE A 188 -11.13 -1.85 11.32
N GLU A 189 -12.28 -2.20 11.91
CA GLU A 189 -12.37 -2.71 13.28
C GLU A 189 -11.35 -3.81 13.61
N PRO A 190 -11.14 -4.84 12.75
CA PRO A 190 -10.23 -5.94 13.08
C PRO A 190 -8.75 -5.52 13.17
N PHE A 191 -8.41 -4.37 12.58
CA PHE A 191 -7.05 -3.85 12.57
C PHE A 191 -6.79 -2.91 13.74
N LEU A 192 -7.82 -2.39 14.40
CA LEU A 192 -7.64 -1.38 15.45
C LEU A 192 -6.77 -1.92 16.60
N PRO A 193 -5.89 -1.07 17.16
CA PRO A 193 -5.09 -1.42 18.34
C PRO A 193 -5.91 -1.50 19.63
N VAL A 194 -7.21 -1.21 19.57
CA VAL A 194 -8.11 -1.17 20.71
C VAL A 194 -9.47 -1.80 20.38
N LYS A 195 -10.16 -2.26 21.42
CA LYS A 195 -11.57 -2.64 21.39
C LYS A 195 -12.41 -1.50 21.90
N ILE A 196 -13.20 -0.89 21.01
CA ILE A 196 -14.08 0.22 21.35
C ILE A 196 -15.28 -0.29 22.15
N LYS A 197 -15.55 0.33 23.30
CA LYS A 197 -16.68 0.02 24.19
C LYS A 197 -17.76 1.10 24.17
N GLY A 198 -17.44 2.28 23.65
CA GLY A 198 -18.34 3.42 23.57
C GLY A 198 -17.57 4.74 23.55
N VAL A 199 -18.19 5.78 24.09
CA VAL A 199 -17.59 7.13 24.22
C VAL A 199 -17.70 7.63 25.66
N LYS A 200 -16.76 8.46 26.06
CA LYS A 200 -16.70 9.10 27.39
C LYS A 200 -16.35 10.58 27.20
N VAL A 201 -17.01 11.46 27.96
CA VAL A 201 -16.60 12.86 28.05
C VAL A 201 -15.61 13.00 29.20
N ILE A 202 -14.43 13.54 28.93
CA ILE A 202 -13.40 13.84 29.94
C ILE A 202 -13.14 15.35 29.99
N GLN A 203 -12.81 15.87 31.17
CA GLN A 203 -12.63 17.32 31.39
C GLN A 203 -11.27 17.84 30.91
N SER A 204 -10.28 16.95 30.85
CA SER A 204 -8.89 17.26 30.49
C SER A 204 -8.17 15.97 30.07
N ILE A 205 -7.07 16.11 29.32
CA ILE A 205 -6.21 14.99 28.89
C ILE A 205 -4.78 15.26 29.38
N PRO A 206 -4.52 15.21 30.70
CA PRO A 206 -3.22 15.55 31.26
C PRO A 206 -2.08 14.67 30.72
N SER A 207 -2.38 13.44 30.29
CA SER A 207 -1.38 12.53 29.71
C SER A 207 -0.69 13.13 28.46
N MET A 208 -1.45 13.84 27.61
CA MET A 208 -0.92 14.55 26.43
C MET A 208 0.00 15.70 26.85
N SER A 209 -0.42 16.51 27.82
CA SER A 209 0.41 17.63 28.30
C SER A 209 1.71 17.16 28.95
N ASN A 210 1.64 16.08 29.74
CA ASN A 210 2.82 15.50 30.38
C ASN A 210 3.80 14.90 29.37
N TYR A 211 3.28 14.25 28.32
CA TYR A 211 4.12 13.61 27.31
C TYR A 211 4.86 14.62 26.42
N PHE A 212 4.13 15.65 25.96
CA PHE A 212 4.68 16.62 24.99
C PHE A 212 5.25 17.89 25.64
N GLY A 213 5.00 18.12 26.93
CA GLY A 213 5.49 19.31 27.65
C GLY A 213 4.74 20.60 27.30
N TYR A 214 3.59 20.51 26.63
CA TYR A 214 2.73 21.64 26.29
C TYR A 214 1.36 21.49 26.94
N GLU A 215 0.90 22.52 27.65
CA GLU A 215 -0.44 22.51 28.25
C GLU A 215 -1.53 22.40 27.18
N LEU A 216 -2.42 21.41 27.34
CA LEU A 216 -3.63 21.24 26.55
C LEU A 216 -4.78 21.93 27.30
N PRO A 217 -5.68 22.66 26.61
CA PRO A 217 -6.83 23.29 27.26
C PRO A 217 -7.69 22.29 28.07
N ASN A 218 -8.06 22.67 29.29
CA ASN A 218 -8.99 21.90 30.14
C ASN A 218 -10.44 22.13 29.71
N THR A 219 -10.79 21.55 28.57
CA THR A 219 -12.12 21.65 27.96
C THR A 219 -12.75 20.26 27.84
N PRO A 220 -14.06 20.12 28.12
CA PRO A 220 -14.77 18.86 27.94
C PRO A 220 -14.57 18.30 26.52
N THR A 221 -13.98 17.11 26.44
CA THR A 221 -13.62 16.46 25.17
C THR A 221 -14.24 15.08 25.12
N VAL A 222 -14.80 14.70 23.98
CA VAL A 222 -15.32 13.33 23.75
C VAL A 222 -14.15 12.45 23.31
N VAL A 223 -13.91 11.38 24.07
CA VAL A 223 -12.93 10.35 23.75
C VAL A 223 -13.61 8.99 23.59
N ALA A 224 -13.00 8.11 22.81
CA ALA A 224 -13.40 6.73 22.67
C ALA A 224 -13.10 5.97 23.97
N LEU A 225 -14.13 5.42 24.61
CA LEU A 225 -13.96 4.48 25.71
C LEU A 225 -13.50 3.16 25.09
N SER A 226 -12.27 2.75 25.37
CA SER A 226 -11.67 1.59 24.72
C SER A 226 -10.69 0.84 25.64
N GLU A 227 -10.44 -0.41 25.29
CA GLU A 227 -9.45 -1.28 25.94
C GLU A 227 -8.40 -1.66 24.91
N LEU A 228 -7.13 -1.79 25.30
CA LEU A 228 -6.06 -2.23 24.41
C LEU A 228 -6.37 -3.63 23.84
N ASP A 229 -6.20 -3.80 22.53
CA ASP A 229 -6.29 -5.11 21.88
C ASP A 229 -4.99 -5.91 22.07
N MET A 230 -5.04 -7.22 21.82
CA MET A 230 -3.83 -8.04 21.86
C MET A 230 -2.81 -7.57 20.81
N ASP A 231 -1.53 -7.77 21.12
CA ASP A 231 -0.40 -7.42 20.23
C ASP A 231 -0.35 -5.94 19.82
N SER A 232 -0.93 -5.07 20.65
CA SER A 232 -0.98 -3.63 20.47
C SER A 232 -0.16 -2.91 21.54
N ARG A 233 0.32 -1.71 21.23
CA ARG A 233 1.12 -0.87 22.14
C ARG A 233 0.40 0.42 22.46
N VAL A 234 0.34 0.77 23.74
CA VAL A 234 -0.12 2.10 24.16
C VAL A 234 1.06 3.07 24.11
N ILE A 235 0.85 4.21 23.45
CA ILE A 235 1.80 5.32 23.41
C ILE A 235 1.48 6.31 24.52
N ILE A 236 0.20 6.66 24.68
CA ILE A 236 -0.31 7.59 25.70
C ILE A 236 -1.60 7.03 26.28
N ALA A 237 -1.69 7.00 27.61
CA ALA A 237 -2.88 6.58 28.37
C ALA A 237 -3.15 7.57 29.51
N GLU A 238 -4.41 7.69 29.90
CA GLU A 238 -4.79 8.36 31.14
C GLU A 238 -4.51 7.49 32.38
N GLU A 239 -4.53 8.09 33.57
CA GLU A 239 -4.25 7.39 34.84
C GLU A 239 -5.21 6.22 35.12
N ASP A 240 -6.44 6.29 34.61
CA ASP A 240 -7.43 5.21 34.72
C ASP A 240 -7.18 4.06 33.72
N GLY A 241 -6.10 4.14 32.93
CA GLY A 241 -5.71 3.14 31.94
C GLY A 241 -6.37 3.31 30.58
N LEU A 242 -7.17 4.36 30.38
CA LEU A 242 -7.82 4.64 29.10
C LEU A 242 -6.78 4.99 28.01
N PRO A 243 -6.67 4.22 26.91
CA PRO A 243 -5.76 4.55 25.81
C PRO A 243 -6.19 5.83 25.08
N ILE A 244 -5.26 6.78 24.95
CA ILE A 244 -5.45 8.02 24.18
C ILE A 244 -4.74 7.94 22.83
N ILE A 245 -3.54 7.38 22.79
CA ILE A 245 -2.85 7.06 21.54
C ILE A 245 -2.33 5.63 21.66
N SER A 246 -2.65 4.81 20.68
CA SER A 246 -2.24 3.40 20.63
C SER A 246 -1.87 3.02 19.21
N GLU A 247 -1.04 1.99 19.06
CA GLU A 247 -0.61 1.48 17.77
C GLU A 247 -0.64 -0.05 17.71
N LYS A 248 -0.71 -0.58 16.49
CA LYS A 248 -0.59 -2.00 16.20
C LYS A 248 0.12 -2.18 14.87
N HIS A 249 1.02 -3.14 14.78
CA HIS A 249 1.69 -3.48 13.52
C HIS A 249 0.81 -4.43 12.68
N ILE A 250 0.70 -4.13 11.39
CA ILE A 250 -0.06 -4.92 10.42
C ILE A 250 0.85 -5.15 9.21
N GLY A 251 1.40 -6.37 9.09
CA GLY A 251 2.45 -6.65 8.12
C GLY A 251 3.69 -5.80 8.38
N ILE A 252 4.10 -5.02 7.36
CA ILE A 252 5.21 -4.05 7.46
C ILE A 252 4.69 -2.66 7.88
N GLY A 253 3.38 -2.44 7.78
CA GLY A 253 2.76 -1.18 8.16
C GLY A 253 2.37 -1.11 9.62
N GLU A 254 1.67 -0.03 9.93
CA GLU A 254 1.18 0.23 11.27
C GLU A 254 -0.17 0.95 11.20
N ILE A 255 -0.99 0.69 12.19
CA ILE A 255 -2.22 1.42 12.42
C ILE A 255 -2.12 2.11 13.77
N VAL A 256 -2.37 3.42 13.78
CA VAL A 256 -2.37 4.28 14.96
C VAL A 256 -3.81 4.69 15.23
N PHE A 257 -4.29 4.48 16.44
CA PHE A 257 -5.60 4.94 16.86
C PHE A 257 -5.46 6.14 17.80
N LEU A 258 -6.15 7.22 17.43
CA LEU A 258 -6.32 8.40 18.26
C LEU A 258 -7.64 8.23 19.02
N GLY A 259 -7.60 8.18 20.35
CA GLY A 259 -8.79 8.08 21.19
C GLY A 259 -9.71 9.31 21.10
N TYR A 260 -9.25 10.39 20.50
CA TYR A 260 -10.00 11.63 20.29
C TYR A 260 -10.20 11.90 18.78
N ASN A 261 -11.02 12.91 18.46
CA ASN A 261 -11.20 13.30 17.07
C ASN A 261 -10.01 14.16 16.59
N PHE A 262 -9.30 13.71 15.54
CA PHE A 262 -8.13 14.41 15.00
C PHE A 262 -8.39 15.88 14.62
N SER A 263 -9.64 16.18 14.25
CA SER A 263 -10.08 17.49 13.77
C SER A 263 -10.53 18.43 14.88
N ASP A 264 -10.60 17.95 16.13
CA ASP A 264 -11.07 18.74 17.25
C ASP A 264 -10.16 19.99 17.45
N PRO A 265 -10.75 21.21 17.50
CA PRO A 265 -10.01 22.45 17.64
C PRO A 265 -9.02 22.47 18.80
N ILE A 266 -9.29 21.73 19.88
CA ILE A 266 -8.43 21.67 21.06
C ILE A 266 -7.06 21.10 20.69
N PHE A 267 -6.98 20.12 19.79
CA PHE A 267 -5.71 19.54 19.35
C PHE A 267 -5.12 20.30 18.15
N ASN A 268 -5.96 20.72 17.20
CA ASN A 268 -5.52 21.43 15.99
C ASN A 268 -4.91 22.82 16.26
N SER A 269 -5.29 23.47 17.37
CA SER A 269 -4.73 24.76 17.79
C SER A 269 -3.69 24.65 18.91
N TRP A 270 -3.45 23.44 19.40
CA TRP A 270 -2.52 23.20 20.50
C TRP A 270 -1.07 23.27 20.04
N LYS A 271 -0.21 23.84 20.89
CA LYS A 271 1.20 24.06 20.58
C LYS A 271 1.96 22.77 20.28
N GLY A 272 1.60 21.66 20.92
CA GLY A 272 2.24 20.35 20.71
C GLY A 272 1.73 19.59 19.48
N ASN A 273 0.85 20.16 18.65
CA ASN A 273 0.26 19.45 17.51
C ASN A 273 1.34 19.03 16.50
N ASN A 274 2.32 19.89 16.21
CA ASN A 274 3.38 19.56 15.26
C ASN A 274 4.27 18.41 15.78
N GLU A 275 4.64 18.43 17.06
CA GLU A 275 5.41 17.37 17.70
C GLU A 275 4.64 16.05 17.77
N LEU A 276 3.32 16.11 17.98
CA LEU A 276 2.43 14.95 17.92
C LEU A 276 2.46 14.30 16.52
N TRP A 277 2.23 15.06 15.46
CA TRP A 277 2.23 14.51 14.11
C TRP A 277 3.61 14.07 13.66
N SER A 278 4.67 14.78 14.06
CA SER A 278 6.05 14.34 13.85
C SER A 278 6.33 13.02 14.57
N LEU A 279 5.86 12.83 15.81
CA LEU A 279 5.97 11.56 16.51
C LEU A 279 5.27 10.45 15.74
N ILE A 280 3.99 10.64 15.37
CA ILE A 280 3.16 9.64 14.69
C ILE A 280 3.78 9.22 13.36
N LEU A 281 4.22 10.17 12.53
CA LEU A 281 4.83 9.89 11.22
C LEU A 281 6.19 9.19 11.32
N ASN A 282 6.89 9.33 12.45
CA ASN A 282 8.20 8.76 12.69
C ASN A 282 8.17 7.51 13.58
N LEU A 283 6.99 6.96 13.91
CA LEU A 283 6.89 5.73 14.72
C LEU A 283 7.65 4.57 14.08
N LYS A 284 7.51 4.40 12.76
CA LYS A 284 8.32 3.47 11.95
C LYS A 284 9.81 3.74 11.98
N ASP A 285 10.22 5.01 11.98
CA ASP A 285 11.63 5.37 11.92
C ASP A 285 12.35 5.12 13.25
N LYS A 286 11.62 5.10 14.38
CA LYS A 286 12.18 4.61 15.67
C LYS A 286 12.46 3.11 15.69
N LEU A 287 11.83 2.32 14.82
CA LEU A 287 12.19 0.92 14.57
C LEU A 287 13.31 0.78 13.53
N LYS A 288 13.66 1.87 12.83
CA LYS A 288 14.85 1.98 11.98
C LYS A 288 16.08 2.48 12.77
N GLU A 289 16.44 1.78 13.84
CA GLU A 289 17.85 1.41 13.97
C GLU A 289 17.99 -0.06 13.54
N PRO A 290 17.99 -0.37 12.23
CA PRO A 290 18.46 -1.66 11.80
C PRO A 290 19.97 -1.60 11.95
N ASN A 291 20.51 -2.31 12.94
CA ASN A 291 21.91 -2.69 12.90
C ASN A 291 22.11 -3.40 11.55
N TYR A 292 22.86 -2.81 10.62
CA TYR A 292 23.08 -3.37 9.28
C TYR A 292 23.67 -4.79 9.34
N GLU A 293 24.32 -5.16 10.45
CA GLU A 293 24.72 -6.54 10.73
C GLU A 293 23.54 -7.51 10.82
N ASN A 294 22.39 -7.08 11.36
CA ASN A 294 21.21 -7.92 11.54
C ASN A 294 20.42 -8.15 10.26
N ILE A 295 20.45 -7.24 9.26
CA ILE A 295 19.76 -7.48 7.98
C ILE A 295 20.48 -8.60 7.21
N SER A 296 21.82 -8.59 7.20
CA SER A 296 22.60 -9.69 6.62
C SER A 296 22.36 -11.00 7.37
N ARG A 297 22.19 -10.93 8.70
CA ARG A 297 21.89 -12.08 9.55
C ARG A 297 20.47 -12.61 9.32
N PHE A 298 19.45 -11.75 9.25
CA PHE A 298 18.05 -12.10 9.02
C PHE A 298 17.83 -12.66 7.60
N ILE A 299 18.49 -12.08 6.59
CA ILE A 299 18.53 -12.66 5.24
C ILE A 299 19.25 -14.02 5.28
N SER A 300 20.35 -14.17 6.01
CA SER A 300 21.04 -15.46 6.13
C SER A 300 20.29 -16.52 6.96
N GLU A 301 19.47 -16.10 7.92
CA GLU A 301 18.71 -16.97 8.83
C GLU A 301 17.37 -17.39 8.21
N ASN A 302 16.69 -16.49 7.50
CA ASN A 302 15.37 -16.74 6.90
C ASN A 302 15.42 -17.09 5.40
N SER A 303 16.53 -16.85 4.68
CA SER A 303 16.74 -17.47 3.36
C SER A 303 17.44 -18.82 3.49
N ARG A 304 16.83 -19.75 4.23
CA ARG A 304 17.11 -21.18 4.01
C ARG A 304 16.46 -21.63 2.71
N VAL A 305 16.92 -21.07 1.60
CA VAL A 305 16.93 -21.81 0.35
C VAL A 305 17.89 -22.96 0.61
N ILE A 306 17.34 -24.12 0.97
CA ILE A 306 18.13 -25.34 1.11
C ILE A 306 18.56 -25.73 -0.30
N TYR A 307 19.70 -25.19 -0.73
CA TYR A 307 20.33 -25.66 -1.94
C TYR A 307 20.64 -27.14 -1.75
N PRO A 308 20.22 -28.02 -2.67
CA PRO A 308 20.66 -29.41 -2.64
C PRO A 308 22.19 -29.42 -2.54
N SER A 309 22.74 -30.23 -1.63
CA SER A 309 24.19 -30.34 -1.48
C SER A 309 24.84 -30.48 -2.85
N TYR A 310 25.95 -29.79 -3.11
CA TYR A 310 26.69 -29.92 -4.37
C TYR A 310 27.05 -31.38 -4.70
N LYS A 311 27.09 -32.26 -3.68
CA LYS A 311 27.24 -33.71 -3.86
C LYS A 311 26.01 -34.35 -4.53
N ILE A 312 24.80 -33.96 -4.12
CA ILE A 312 23.53 -34.42 -4.71
C ILE A 312 23.43 -33.90 -6.15
N ILE A 313 23.73 -32.62 -6.36
CA ILE A 313 23.77 -32.02 -7.71
C ILE A 313 24.80 -32.74 -8.59
N GLY A 314 25.99 -33.02 -8.05
CA GLY A 314 27.05 -33.76 -8.75
C GLY A 314 26.65 -35.18 -9.11
N ILE A 315 26.08 -35.94 -8.17
CA ILE A 315 25.58 -37.31 -8.44
C ILE A 315 24.46 -37.28 -9.49
N PHE A 316 23.53 -36.33 -9.39
CA PHE A 316 22.45 -36.16 -10.34
C PHE A 316 22.98 -35.88 -11.75
N LEU A 317 23.85 -34.88 -11.93
CA LEU A 317 24.45 -34.56 -13.21
C LEU A 317 25.30 -35.70 -13.77
N PHE A 318 26.06 -36.38 -12.92
CA PHE A 318 26.84 -37.54 -13.33
C PHE A 318 25.95 -38.68 -13.81
N SER A 319 24.87 -38.99 -13.08
CA SER A 319 23.90 -40.01 -13.48
C SER A 319 23.18 -39.65 -14.79
N TYR A 320 22.86 -38.38 -15.00
CA TYR A 320 22.25 -37.88 -16.23
C TYR A 320 23.18 -38.07 -17.44
N LEU A 321 24.44 -37.62 -17.32
CA LEU A 321 25.44 -37.77 -18.38
C LEU A 321 25.78 -39.23 -18.66
N LEU A 322 25.83 -40.07 -17.62
CA LEU A 322 26.08 -41.50 -17.75
C LEU A 322 24.92 -42.20 -18.47
N CYS A 323 23.66 -41.85 -18.14
CA CYS A 323 22.48 -42.36 -18.85
C CYS A 323 22.52 -41.98 -20.34
N ILE A 324 22.77 -40.71 -20.67
CA ILE A 324 22.87 -40.28 -22.06
C ILE A 324 24.03 -40.98 -22.78
N SER A 325 25.16 -41.16 -22.12
CA SER A 325 26.34 -41.78 -22.72
C SER A 325 26.16 -43.29 -22.94
N LEU A 326 25.67 -44.05 -21.95
CA LEU A 326 25.45 -45.50 -22.07
C LEU A 326 24.33 -45.82 -23.07
N ILE A 327 23.20 -45.13 -22.93
CA ILE A 327 22.02 -45.36 -23.76
C ILE A 327 22.29 -44.85 -25.17
N GLY A 328 22.91 -43.68 -25.29
CA GLY A 328 23.37 -43.12 -26.56
C GLY A 328 24.33 -44.08 -27.28
N TYR A 329 25.38 -44.56 -26.60
CA TYR A 329 26.38 -45.45 -27.20
C TYR A 329 25.80 -46.80 -27.66
N THR A 330 24.95 -47.43 -26.85
CA THR A 330 24.34 -48.72 -27.20
C THR A 330 23.33 -48.60 -28.34
N PHE A 331 22.57 -47.50 -28.42
CA PHE A 331 21.60 -47.28 -29.49
C PHE A 331 22.21 -46.73 -30.78
N LEU A 332 23.26 -45.91 -30.69
CA LEU A 332 24.06 -45.44 -31.84
C LEU A 332 24.58 -46.61 -32.67
N ARG A 333 24.89 -47.75 -32.03
CA ARG A 333 25.39 -48.95 -32.72
C ARG A 333 24.30 -49.75 -33.45
N ARG A 334 23.01 -49.54 -33.16
CA ARG A 334 21.94 -50.45 -33.57
C ARG A 334 20.84 -49.80 -34.40
N ASN A 335 20.50 -48.52 -34.17
CA ASN A 335 19.53 -47.79 -35.00
C ASN A 335 19.58 -46.26 -34.75
N SER A 336 20.05 -45.49 -35.72
CA SER A 336 20.28 -44.03 -35.57
C SER A 336 19.00 -43.18 -35.56
N SER A 337 17.87 -43.70 -36.06
CA SER A 337 16.62 -42.94 -36.20
C SER A 337 15.87 -42.68 -34.88
N LYS A 338 16.22 -43.40 -33.79
CA LYS A 338 15.52 -43.31 -32.50
C LYS A 338 16.31 -42.56 -31.41
N ILE A 339 17.42 -41.92 -31.75
CA ILE A 339 18.32 -41.28 -30.76
C ILE A 339 17.66 -40.05 -30.11
N LEU A 340 17.14 -39.13 -30.92
CA LEU A 340 16.46 -37.91 -30.45
C LEU A 340 15.30 -38.18 -29.48
N PRO A 341 14.31 -39.05 -29.79
CA PRO A 341 13.19 -39.28 -28.87
C PRO A 341 13.63 -39.93 -27.55
N ILE A 342 14.69 -40.75 -27.56
CA ILE A 342 15.23 -41.37 -26.33
C ILE A 342 15.91 -40.32 -25.45
N ILE A 343 16.69 -39.40 -26.03
CA ILE A 343 17.32 -38.30 -25.27
C ILE A 343 16.24 -37.39 -24.67
N SER A 344 15.21 -37.02 -25.44
CA SER A 344 14.09 -36.22 -24.95
C SER A 344 13.36 -36.90 -23.80
N LEU A 345 13.15 -38.22 -23.85
CA LEU A 345 12.52 -38.98 -22.77
C LEU A 345 13.36 -38.95 -21.47
N ILE A 346 14.68 -39.11 -21.58
CA ILE A 346 15.60 -39.04 -20.43
C ILE A 346 15.55 -37.63 -19.79
N VAL A 347 15.54 -36.58 -20.60
CA VAL A 347 15.44 -35.19 -20.10
C VAL A 347 14.14 -34.98 -19.33
N ILE A 348 13.01 -35.44 -19.86
CA ILE A 348 11.70 -35.30 -19.20
C ILE A 348 11.67 -36.05 -17.86
N ILE A 349 12.20 -37.29 -17.82
CA ILE A 349 12.25 -38.07 -16.58
C ILE A 349 13.09 -37.36 -15.51
N PHE A 350 14.25 -36.83 -15.89
CA PHE A 350 15.11 -36.10 -14.95
C PHE A 350 14.50 -34.76 -14.51
N ALA A 351 13.77 -34.07 -15.38
CA ALA A 351 13.04 -32.84 -15.02
C ALA A 351 11.91 -33.11 -14.03
N ILE A 352 11.12 -34.17 -14.24
CA ILE A 352 10.06 -34.60 -13.32
C ILE A 352 10.67 -35.00 -11.96
N PHE A 353 11.78 -35.74 -11.98
CA PHE A 353 12.48 -36.13 -10.75
C PHE A 353 13.00 -34.91 -9.99
N ALA A 354 13.61 -33.93 -10.68
CA ALA A 354 14.10 -32.70 -10.05
C ALA A 354 12.95 -31.88 -9.43
N PHE A 355 11.83 -31.76 -10.13
CA PHE A 355 10.65 -31.04 -9.64
C PHE A 355 9.99 -31.74 -8.45
N GLY A 356 9.82 -33.07 -8.53
CA GLY A 356 9.26 -33.86 -7.44
C GLY A 356 10.16 -33.89 -6.19
N PHE A 357 11.48 -33.96 -6.39
CA PHE A 357 12.43 -33.86 -5.28
C PHE A 357 12.33 -32.49 -4.60
N ASN A 358 12.26 -31.40 -5.37
CA ASN A 358 12.09 -30.05 -4.83
C ASN A 358 10.81 -29.90 -4.01
N TYR A 359 9.68 -30.39 -4.54
CA TYR A 359 8.37 -30.35 -3.86
C TYR A 359 8.39 -31.09 -2.52
N ILE A 360 8.92 -32.31 -2.48
CA ILE A 360 9.00 -33.13 -1.25
C ILE A 360 9.95 -32.49 -0.22
N THR A 361 11.04 -31.86 -0.66
CA THR A 361 11.94 -31.13 0.25
C THR A 361 11.36 -29.80 0.74
N GLY A 362 10.53 -29.13 -0.06
CA GLY A 362 9.88 -27.87 0.31
C GLY A 362 8.74 -28.05 1.32
N GLU A 363 8.02 -29.17 1.27
CA GLU A 363 6.89 -29.46 2.17
C GLU A 363 7.34 -29.79 3.61
N LYS A 364 8.58 -30.28 3.80
CA LYS A 364 9.16 -30.52 5.13
C LYS A 364 9.62 -29.25 5.86
N SER A 365 9.65 -28.09 5.18
CA SER A 365 10.09 -26.82 5.77
C SER A 365 8.96 -25.88 6.19
N SER A 366 7.70 -26.16 5.84
CA SER A 366 6.55 -25.31 6.23
C SER A 366 5.99 -25.62 7.62
N THR A 367 6.55 -26.57 8.36
CA THR A 367 6.04 -26.99 9.68
C THR A 367 6.80 -26.40 10.87
N ILE A 368 7.70 -25.42 10.67
CA ILE A 368 8.42 -24.75 11.75
C ILE A 368 8.55 -23.26 11.43
N ALA A 369 7.49 -22.51 11.72
CA ALA A 369 7.52 -21.05 11.82
C ALA A 369 6.36 -20.58 12.73
N ASP A 370 6.30 -21.10 13.95
CA ASP A 370 5.78 -20.34 15.09
C ASP A 370 7.01 -19.76 15.78
N TYR A 371 7.20 -18.44 15.67
CA TYR A 371 7.73 -17.52 16.68
C TYR A 371 7.82 -16.11 16.10
#